data_AF-A0AB40AQA4-F1
#
_entry.id   AF-A0AB40AQA4-F1
#
_cell.length_a   1.000
_cell.length_b   1.000
_cell.length_c   1.000
_cell.angle_alpha   90.00
_cell.angle_beta   90.00
_cell.angle_gamma   90.00
#
_symmetry.space_group_name_H-M   'P 1'
#
loop_
_entity.id
_entity.type
_entity.pdbx_description
1 polymer ?
#
loop_
_entity_poly.entity_id
_entity_poly.type
_entity_poly.pdbx_seq_one_letter_code
_entity_poly.pdbx_strand_id
1 'polypeptide(L)'
;MADSTPEQSSTPPLPRAFLDFLEENGIDPSIYVKGDTIPRYIRLKPGCENLVPGIEAELACELERVDWLPGFYAVPPQIKIASSEAYKSGKIYGMDAASGAAVLALDVSEGDHVLDLCAAPGAKLCMLSDLLGNSGSLTGVDVSRDRLAACRTMLLKYTLGDRCRLFIADGTSFSLLPLRPSMNVKSCVINGDGVASTFGEWTSKRSYKDRKNASKLKNSIGSQLALATSEPELFFYGKNSGVVGLQRTELFSVADNAEASNLGYDKVLVDAECTHDGSIKHIQKFEHWGWKTLDHRVLDAKRTNSLMHLQLQLLTNGFKLLKAGGTLVYSTCRITRG
;
A
#
# COMPACT_ATOMS: atom_id res chain seq x y z
N MET A 1 -19.54 5.86 57.15
CA MET A 1 -19.98 4.97 56.06
C MET A 1 -20.10 5.82 54.82
N ALA A 2 -19.01 5.90 54.05
CA ALA A 2 -19.00 6.57 52.75
C ALA A 2 -19.16 5.47 51.71
N ASP A 3 -20.29 5.50 51.02
CA ASP A 3 -20.59 4.63 49.89
C ASP A 3 -20.02 5.31 48.63
N SER A 4 -19.01 4.70 48.03
CA SER A 4 -18.36 5.19 46.81
C SER A 4 -18.83 4.33 45.64
N THR A 5 -19.85 4.80 44.93
CA THR A 5 -20.19 4.29 43.59
C THR A 5 -19.09 4.64 42.59
N PRO A 6 -18.69 3.72 41.69
CA PRO A 6 -17.67 3.99 40.70
C PRO A 6 -18.20 4.89 39.58
N GLU A 7 -17.47 5.96 39.26
CA GLU A 7 -17.69 6.80 38.08
C GLU A 7 -17.58 5.95 36.80
N GLN A 8 -18.70 5.77 36.11
CA GLN A 8 -18.71 5.27 34.74
C GLN A 8 -18.18 6.37 33.81
N SER A 9 -17.06 6.12 33.16
CA SER A 9 -16.51 6.98 32.11
C SER A 9 -17.45 6.98 30.89
N SER A 10 -18.33 7.96 30.77
CA SER A 10 -19.23 8.10 29.62
C SER A 10 -18.48 8.74 28.45
N THR A 11 -18.21 7.96 27.39
CA THR A 11 -17.84 8.49 26.08
C THR A 11 -18.93 9.46 25.59
N PRO A 12 -18.57 10.64 25.03
CA PRO A 12 -19.57 11.57 24.51
C PRO A 12 -20.34 10.94 23.34
N PRO A 13 -21.66 11.16 23.22
CA PRO A 13 -22.45 10.58 22.14
C PRO A 13 -21.99 11.08 20.76
N LEU A 14 -22.02 10.19 19.77
CA LEU A 14 -21.72 10.50 18.36
C LEU A 14 -22.60 11.68 17.89
N PRO A 15 -22.09 12.57 17.00
CA PRO A 15 -22.87 13.71 16.49
C PRO A 15 -24.14 13.27 15.77
N ARG A 16 -25.21 14.06 15.90
CA ARG A 16 -26.50 13.77 15.26
C ARG A 16 -26.39 13.57 13.75
N ALA A 17 -25.66 14.43 13.05
CA ALA A 17 -25.43 14.31 11.61
C ALA A 17 -24.72 12.99 11.21
N PHE A 18 -23.87 12.45 12.08
CA PHE A 18 -23.21 11.16 11.85
C PHE A 18 -24.16 9.99 12.14
N LEU A 19 -24.99 10.09 13.18
CA LEU A 19 -26.03 9.08 13.47
C LEU A 19 -27.06 8.99 12.34
N ASP A 20 -27.55 10.13 11.86
CA ASP A 20 -28.50 10.19 10.75
C ASP A 20 -27.88 9.57 9.48
N PHE A 21 -26.61 9.87 9.20
CA PHE A 21 -25.85 9.24 8.11
C PHE A 21 -25.74 7.72 8.24
N LEU A 22 -25.48 7.19 9.44
CA LEU A 22 -25.38 5.75 9.68
C LEU A 22 -26.73 5.06 9.48
N GLU A 23 -27.81 5.65 10.00
CA GLU A 23 -29.17 5.17 9.81
C GLU A 23 -29.56 5.14 8.32
N GLU A 24 -29.28 6.21 7.58
CA GLU A 24 -29.54 6.30 6.12
C GLU A 24 -28.81 5.23 5.32
N ASN A 25 -27.64 4.79 5.77
CA ASN A 25 -26.82 3.76 5.12
C ASN A 25 -27.05 2.35 5.69
N GLY A 26 -27.99 2.18 6.64
CA GLY A 26 -28.32 0.88 7.24
C GLY A 26 -27.21 0.31 8.13
N ILE A 27 -26.41 1.19 8.74
CA ILE A 27 -25.27 0.82 9.59
C ILE A 27 -25.66 1.04 11.04
N ASP A 28 -25.53 0.02 11.87
CA ASP A 28 -25.80 0.13 13.31
C ASP A 28 -24.77 1.08 13.98
N PRO A 29 -25.21 2.20 14.59
CA PRO A 29 -24.31 3.12 15.30
C PRO A 29 -23.54 2.48 16.45
N SER A 30 -24.02 1.37 17.01
CA SER A 30 -23.38 0.67 18.13
C SER A 30 -21.96 0.18 17.81
N ILE A 31 -21.63 -0.02 16.51
CA ILE A 31 -20.29 -0.42 16.07
C ILE A 31 -19.23 0.64 16.37
N TYR A 32 -19.61 1.92 16.43
CA TYR A 32 -18.69 3.04 16.69
C TYR A 32 -18.57 3.38 18.17
N VAL A 33 -19.57 3.01 18.98
CA VAL A 33 -19.59 3.26 20.42
C VAL A 33 -18.72 2.22 21.17
N LYS A 34 -18.46 1.06 20.57
CA LYS A 34 -17.66 -0.05 21.15
C LYS A 34 -16.20 -0.11 20.63
N GLY A 35 -15.58 1.00 20.24
CA GLY A 35 -14.27 0.93 19.59
C GLY A 35 -13.12 0.36 20.45
N ASP A 36 -13.28 0.30 21.78
CA ASP A 36 -12.34 -0.40 22.70
C ASP A 36 -12.37 -1.93 22.56
N THR A 37 -13.32 -2.49 21.81
CA THR A 37 -13.47 -3.95 21.61
C THR A 37 -12.89 -4.45 20.28
N ILE A 38 -12.50 -3.56 19.35
CA ILE A 38 -12.06 -3.99 18.02
C ILE A 38 -10.62 -4.51 18.11
N PRO A 39 -10.39 -5.80 17.83
CA PRO A 39 -9.05 -6.37 17.90
C PRO A 39 -8.12 -5.67 16.91
N ARG A 40 -6.83 -5.75 17.20
CA ARG A 40 -5.79 -5.50 16.20
C ARG A 40 -5.47 -6.82 15.52
N TYR A 41 -4.98 -6.73 14.30
CA TYR A 41 -4.61 -7.92 13.54
C TYR A 41 -3.10 -7.92 13.30
N ILE A 42 -2.52 -9.10 13.45
CA ILE A 42 -1.15 -9.38 13.07
C ILE A 42 -1.15 -10.47 12.02
N ARG A 43 -0.19 -10.39 11.10
CA ARG A 43 0.11 -11.45 10.15
C ARG A 43 1.44 -12.09 10.52
N LEU A 44 1.47 -13.42 10.57
CA LEU A 44 2.69 -14.20 10.65
C LEU A 44 3.30 -14.32 9.26
N LYS A 45 4.62 -14.21 9.19
CA LYS A 45 5.35 -14.54 7.96
C LYS A 45 5.19 -16.04 7.67
N PRO A 46 5.02 -16.46 6.40
CA PRO A 46 4.90 -17.88 6.07
C PRO A 46 6.05 -18.71 6.65
N GLY A 47 5.73 -19.87 7.22
CA GLY A 47 6.70 -20.76 7.85
C GLY A 47 7.04 -20.42 9.31
N CYS A 48 6.34 -19.45 9.93
CA CYS A 48 6.51 -19.08 11.34
C CYS A 48 5.39 -19.60 12.24
N GLU A 49 4.52 -20.49 11.76
CA GLU A 49 3.34 -20.99 12.47
C GLU A 49 3.73 -21.77 13.75
N ASN A 50 4.87 -22.46 13.72
CA ASN A 50 5.41 -23.16 14.89
C ASN A 50 5.90 -22.22 16.00
N LEU A 51 6.04 -20.91 15.73
CA LEU A 51 6.49 -19.92 16.71
C LEU A 51 5.34 -19.32 17.53
N VAL A 52 4.08 -19.64 17.21
CA VAL A 52 2.88 -19.09 17.88
C VAL A 52 2.98 -19.16 19.41
N PRO A 53 3.32 -20.30 20.05
CA PRO A 53 3.41 -20.36 21.51
C PRO A 53 4.46 -19.41 22.11
N GLY A 54 5.58 -19.21 21.39
CA GLY A 54 6.62 -18.27 21.80
C GLY A 54 6.15 -16.81 21.67
N ILE A 55 5.42 -16.51 20.60
CA ILE A 55 4.85 -15.18 20.36
C ILE A 55 3.80 -14.85 21.42
N GLU A 56 2.93 -15.80 21.78
CA GLU A 56 1.93 -15.63 22.85
C GLU A 56 2.60 -15.34 24.20
N ALA A 57 3.67 -16.05 24.53
CA ALA A 57 4.46 -15.80 25.73
C ALA A 57 5.11 -14.40 25.72
N GLU A 58 5.66 -13.95 24.59
CA GLU A 58 6.26 -12.62 24.43
C GLU A 58 5.22 -11.49 24.56
N LEU A 59 4.00 -11.71 24.05
CA LEU A 59 2.93 -10.71 24.04
C LEU A 59 2.07 -10.74 25.31
N ALA A 60 2.21 -11.79 26.13
CA ALA A 60 1.35 -12.06 27.28
C ALA A 60 -0.15 -12.07 26.90
N CYS A 61 -0.46 -12.64 25.72
CA CYS A 61 -1.82 -12.83 25.25
C CYS A 61 -1.92 -14.06 24.33
N GLU A 62 -3.06 -14.72 24.36
CA GLU A 62 -3.41 -15.75 23.37
C GLU A 62 -3.69 -15.10 22.01
N LEU A 63 -3.25 -15.74 20.93
CA LEU A 63 -3.49 -15.30 19.57
C LEU A 63 -4.73 -15.98 19.01
N GLU A 64 -5.80 -15.23 18.78
CA GLU A 64 -7.02 -15.76 18.18
C GLU A 64 -6.85 -15.85 16.66
N ARG A 65 -6.90 -17.05 16.09
CA ARG A 65 -6.76 -17.25 14.63
C ARG A 65 -7.95 -16.65 13.89
N VAL A 66 -7.67 -15.96 12.77
CA VAL A 66 -8.71 -15.54 11.83
C VAL A 66 -8.92 -16.65 10.80
N ASP A 67 -9.92 -17.51 11.02
CA ASP A 67 -10.08 -18.78 10.27
C ASP A 67 -10.19 -18.61 8.75
N TRP A 68 -10.85 -17.55 8.30
CA TRP A 68 -11.05 -17.26 6.88
C TRP A 68 -9.84 -16.56 6.22
N LEU A 69 -8.83 -16.15 7.00
CA LEU A 69 -7.67 -15.42 6.52
C LEU A 69 -6.36 -16.07 6.99
N PRO A 70 -5.73 -16.92 6.14
CA PRO A 70 -4.53 -17.67 6.52
C PRO A 70 -3.39 -16.78 7.02
N GLY A 71 -2.77 -17.18 8.12
CA GLY A 71 -1.64 -16.48 8.73
C GLY A 71 -2.01 -15.22 9.52
N PHE A 72 -3.29 -14.88 9.66
CA PHE A 72 -3.76 -13.75 10.46
C PHE A 72 -4.26 -14.18 11.84
N TYR A 73 -3.96 -13.35 12.83
CA TYR A 73 -4.39 -13.52 14.21
C TYR A 73 -4.87 -12.18 14.77
N ALA A 74 -5.96 -12.23 15.51
CA ALA A 74 -6.47 -11.13 16.31
C ALA A 74 -5.71 -11.06 17.65
N VAL A 75 -5.41 -9.83 18.06
CA VAL A 75 -4.83 -9.51 19.36
C VAL A 75 -5.62 -8.38 20.01
N PRO A 76 -5.73 -8.35 21.34
CA PRO A 76 -6.41 -7.25 22.02
C PRO A 76 -5.80 -5.88 21.68
N PRO A 77 -6.58 -4.79 21.61
CA PRO A 77 -6.13 -3.49 21.12
C PRO A 77 -4.98 -2.86 21.93
N GLN A 78 -4.90 -3.18 23.22
CA GLN A 78 -3.86 -2.73 24.15
C GLN A 78 -2.48 -3.37 23.89
N ILE A 79 -2.44 -4.51 23.19
CA ILE A 79 -1.19 -5.25 22.95
C ILE A 79 -0.33 -4.48 21.94
N LYS A 80 0.92 -4.25 22.33
CA LYS A 80 1.94 -3.57 21.52
C LYS A 80 2.96 -4.60 21.04
N ILE A 81 2.86 -4.98 19.77
CA ILE A 81 3.82 -5.93 19.19
C ILE A 81 5.21 -5.35 18.95
N ALA A 82 5.37 -4.02 18.91
CA ALA A 82 6.63 -3.39 18.51
C ALA A 82 7.81 -3.74 19.44
N SER A 83 7.54 -4.10 20.69
CA SER A 83 8.54 -4.51 21.68
C SER A 83 8.92 -5.98 21.62
N SER A 84 8.11 -6.84 20.97
CA SER A 84 8.35 -8.28 20.92
C SER A 84 9.54 -8.64 20.02
N GLU A 85 10.20 -9.74 20.33
CA GLU A 85 11.32 -10.22 19.52
C GLU A 85 10.82 -10.75 18.18
N ALA A 86 9.65 -11.40 18.16
CA ALA A 86 9.00 -11.81 16.93
C ALA A 86 8.75 -10.65 15.95
N TYR A 87 8.38 -9.46 16.45
CA TYR A 87 8.24 -8.28 15.60
C TYR A 87 9.60 -7.73 15.15
N LYS A 88 10.57 -7.61 16.07
CA LYS A 88 11.90 -7.05 15.76
C LYS A 88 12.65 -7.90 14.73
N SER A 89 12.58 -9.23 14.86
CA SER A 89 13.19 -10.22 13.97
C SER A 89 12.39 -10.50 12.69
N GLY A 90 11.29 -9.78 12.46
CA GLY A 90 10.55 -9.83 11.19
C GLY A 90 9.67 -11.06 11.00
N LYS A 91 9.24 -11.73 12.09
CA LYS A 91 8.37 -12.91 12.06
C LYS A 91 6.89 -12.55 12.02
N ILE A 92 6.53 -11.40 12.58
CA ILE A 92 5.16 -10.86 12.56
C ILE A 92 5.14 -9.39 12.16
N TYR A 93 4.02 -8.96 11.59
CA TYR A 93 3.74 -7.55 11.37
C TYR A 93 2.25 -7.22 11.49
N GLY A 94 1.95 -5.98 11.87
CA GLY A 94 0.57 -5.52 11.97
C GLY A 94 -0.02 -5.24 10.59
N MET A 95 -1.21 -5.77 10.33
CA MET A 95 -1.94 -5.56 9.09
C MET A 95 -3.42 -5.78 9.35
N ASP A 96 -4.27 -4.88 8.86
CA ASP A 96 -5.72 -5.03 9.03
C ASP A 96 -6.26 -6.25 8.25
N ALA A 97 -7.23 -6.97 8.81
CA ALA A 97 -7.80 -8.16 8.18
C ALA A 97 -8.46 -7.85 6.83
N ALA A 98 -9.11 -6.68 6.67
CA ALA A 98 -9.69 -6.28 5.39
C ALA A 98 -8.61 -6.01 4.34
N SER A 99 -7.46 -5.47 4.76
CA SER A 99 -6.31 -5.34 3.86
C SER A 99 -5.75 -6.69 3.43
N GLY A 100 -5.74 -7.68 4.34
CA GLY A 100 -5.34 -9.06 4.02
C GLY A 100 -6.32 -9.73 3.06
N ALA A 101 -7.63 -9.51 3.26
CA ALA A 101 -8.68 -10.00 2.39
C ALA A 101 -8.53 -9.49 0.94
N ALA A 102 -8.19 -8.20 0.76
CA ALA A 102 -7.96 -7.62 -0.56
C ALA A 102 -6.78 -8.29 -1.28
N VAL A 103 -5.71 -8.60 -0.55
CA VAL A 103 -4.55 -9.33 -1.11
C VAL A 103 -4.91 -10.78 -1.44
N LEU A 104 -5.68 -11.45 -0.56
CA LEU A 104 -6.14 -12.82 -0.79
C LEU A 104 -7.05 -12.92 -2.02
N ALA A 105 -7.97 -11.96 -2.19
CA ALA A 105 -8.88 -11.90 -3.33
C ALA A 105 -8.18 -11.68 -4.68
N LEU A 106 -6.96 -11.14 -4.68
CA LEU A 106 -6.16 -10.96 -5.90
C LEU A 106 -5.62 -12.29 -6.43
N ASP A 107 -5.54 -13.31 -5.57
CA ASP A 107 -5.13 -14.67 -5.93
C ASP A 107 -3.78 -14.70 -6.68
N VAL A 108 -2.75 -14.16 -6.03
CA VAL A 108 -1.38 -14.09 -6.58
C VAL A 108 -0.74 -15.46 -6.55
N SER A 109 -0.14 -15.85 -7.68
CA SER A 109 0.64 -17.07 -7.82
C SER A 109 2.12 -16.77 -8.05
N GLU A 110 2.98 -17.75 -7.76
CA GLU A 110 4.40 -17.67 -8.09
C GLU A 110 4.57 -17.45 -9.61
N GLY A 111 5.39 -16.46 -9.97
CA GLY A 111 5.63 -16.08 -11.37
C GLY A 111 4.81 -14.89 -11.86
N ASP A 112 3.77 -14.48 -11.13
CA ASP A 112 2.96 -13.33 -11.50
C ASP A 112 3.77 -12.02 -11.50
N HIS A 113 3.39 -11.12 -12.39
CA HIS A 113 3.80 -9.73 -12.35
C HIS A 113 2.68 -8.90 -11.75
N VAL A 114 2.96 -8.34 -10.58
CA VAL A 114 1.96 -7.68 -9.74
C VAL A 114 2.24 -6.19 -9.66
N LEU A 115 1.19 -5.37 -9.81
CA LEU A 115 1.21 -3.93 -9.61
C LEU A 115 0.34 -3.54 -8.42
N ASP A 116 0.87 -2.70 -7.54
CA ASP A 116 0.13 -2.00 -6.49
C ASP A 116 0.23 -0.48 -6.75
N LEU A 117 -0.89 0.13 -7.17
CA LEU A 117 -0.93 1.54 -7.58
C LEU A 117 -0.93 2.53 -6.41
N CYS A 118 -1.12 2.06 -5.18
CA CYS A 118 -1.17 2.85 -3.96
C CYS A 118 -0.42 2.13 -2.83
N ALA A 119 0.83 1.78 -3.10
CA ALA A 119 1.54 0.73 -2.37
C ALA A 119 1.95 1.08 -0.94
N ALA A 120 2.13 2.36 -0.62
CA ALA A 120 2.65 2.74 0.68
C ALA A 120 1.52 2.77 1.73
N PRO A 121 1.76 2.38 3.00
CA PRO A 121 3.05 2.19 3.65
C PRO A 121 3.67 0.79 3.49
N GLY A 122 3.09 -0.12 2.69
CA GLY A 122 3.77 -1.35 2.26
C GLY A 122 3.35 -2.67 2.91
N ALA A 123 2.33 -2.70 3.78
CA ALA A 123 1.88 -3.96 4.39
C ALA A 123 1.28 -4.93 3.36
N LYS A 124 0.40 -4.45 2.47
CA LYS A 124 -0.14 -5.24 1.34
C LYS A 124 0.98 -5.71 0.43
N LEU A 125 1.90 -4.80 0.09
CA LEU A 125 3.08 -5.11 -0.72
C LEU A 125 3.98 -6.20 -0.11
N CYS A 126 4.17 -6.20 1.22
CA CYS A 126 4.88 -7.28 1.92
C CYS A 126 4.14 -8.62 1.77
N MET A 127 2.82 -8.64 1.99
CA MET A 127 2.01 -9.85 1.82
C MET A 127 2.04 -10.36 0.37
N LEU A 128 1.94 -9.47 -0.62
CA LEU A 128 2.08 -9.80 -2.05
C LEU A 128 3.45 -10.42 -2.34
N SER A 129 4.53 -9.85 -1.78
CA SER A 129 5.88 -10.40 -1.97
C SER A 129 6.07 -11.78 -1.33
N ASP A 130 5.43 -12.04 -0.19
CA ASP A 130 5.46 -13.38 0.42
C ASP A 130 4.75 -14.42 -0.48
N LEU A 131 3.60 -14.06 -1.06
CA LEU A 131 2.82 -14.94 -1.95
C LEU A 131 3.52 -15.18 -3.29
N LEU A 132 4.20 -14.17 -3.82
CA LEU A 132 4.91 -14.24 -5.09
C LEU A 132 6.10 -15.21 -5.07
N GLY A 133 6.70 -15.44 -3.89
CA GLY A 133 7.78 -16.40 -3.72
C GLY A 133 9.05 -16.03 -4.51
N ASN A 134 9.58 -16.99 -5.29
CA ASN A 134 10.90 -16.89 -5.89
C ASN A 134 10.89 -16.56 -7.38
N SER A 135 9.74 -16.24 -8.00
CA SER A 135 9.68 -15.82 -9.40
C SER A 135 8.61 -14.75 -9.63
N GLY A 136 8.60 -14.13 -10.81
CA GLY A 136 7.75 -12.96 -11.10
C GLY A 136 8.34 -11.64 -10.60
N SER A 137 7.55 -10.57 -10.58
CA SER A 137 8.00 -9.26 -10.09
C SER A 137 6.90 -8.40 -9.48
N LEU A 138 7.27 -7.54 -8.53
CA LEU A 138 6.34 -6.69 -7.79
C LEU A 138 6.65 -5.20 -8.02
N THR A 139 5.66 -4.44 -8.46
CA THR A 139 5.78 -2.99 -8.67
C THR A 139 4.88 -2.24 -7.70
N GLY A 140 5.47 -1.38 -6.89
CA GLY A 140 4.72 -0.47 -6.01
C GLY A 140 4.81 0.97 -6.50
N VAL A 141 3.68 1.67 -6.53
CA VAL A 141 3.59 3.09 -6.90
C VAL A 141 2.94 3.86 -5.75
N ASP A 142 3.49 5.02 -5.41
CA ASP A 142 2.84 5.97 -4.50
C ASP A 142 3.35 7.38 -4.80
N VAL A 143 2.50 8.39 -4.60
CA VAL A 143 2.89 9.80 -4.79
C VAL A 143 3.80 10.31 -3.67
N SER A 144 3.72 9.70 -2.48
CA SER A 144 4.42 10.16 -1.28
C SER A 144 5.77 9.46 -1.10
N ARG A 145 6.85 10.24 -1.26
CA ARG A 145 8.21 9.79 -0.95
C ARG A 145 8.36 9.30 0.49
N ASP A 146 7.76 10.00 1.45
CA ASP A 146 7.91 9.69 2.87
C ASP A 146 7.21 8.37 3.22
N ARG A 147 6.02 8.12 2.66
CA ARG A 147 5.34 6.83 2.82
C ARG A 147 6.12 5.71 2.13
N LEU A 148 6.70 5.95 0.95
CA LEU A 148 7.57 4.97 0.28
C LEU A 148 8.86 4.68 1.07
N ALA A 149 9.38 5.64 1.83
CA ALA A 149 10.50 5.39 2.74
C ALA A 149 10.10 4.40 3.85
N ALA A 150 8.89 4.51 4.39
CA ALA A 150 8.34 3.53 5.32
C ALA A 150 8.13 2.16 4.65
N CYS A 151 7.57 2.14 3.44
CA CYS A 151 7.42 0.93 2.62
C CYS A 151 8.74 0.20 2.40
N ARG A 152 9.78 0.93 1.96
CA ARG A 152 11.13 0.37 1.80
C ARG A 152 11.67 -0.19 3.10
N THR A 153 11.44 0.51 4.22
CA THR A 153 11.89 0.04 5.54
C THR A 153 11.22 -1.28 5.92
N MET A 154 9.93 -1.43 5.64
CA MET A 154 9.21 -2.69 5.83
C MET A 154 9.78 -3.80 4.93
N LEU A 155 9.91 -3.55 3.62
CA LEU A 155 10.45 -4.53 2.67
C LEU A 155 11.85 -5.03 3.08
N LEU A 156 12.73 -4.12 3.53
CA LEU A 156 14.07 -4.48 4.00
C LEU A 156 14.02 -5.25 5.32
N LYS A 157 13.22 -4.79 6.29
CA LYS A 157 13.06 -5.46 7.60
C LYS A 157 12.59 -6.90 7.45
N TYR A 158 11.62 -7.15 6.56
CA TYR A 158 11.04 -8.48 6.37
C TYR A 158 11.74 -9.30 5.29
N THR A 159 12.82 -8.79 4.69
CA THR A 159 13.59 -9.41 3.59
C THR A 159 12.74 -9.74 2.36
N LEU A 160 11.86 -8.82 1.96
CA LEU A 160 10.88 -8.95 0.86
C LEU A 160 11.14 -7.98 -0.29
N GLY A 161 12.24 -7.24 -0.26
CA GLY A 161 12.54 -6.23 -1.27
C GLY A 161 13.11 -6.77 -2.58
N ASP A 162 13.51 -8.04 -2.64
CA ASP A 162 14.41 -8.55 -3.69
C ASP A 162 13.83 -8.48 -5.12
N ARG A 163 12.55 -8.79 -5.28
CA ARG A 163 11.83 -8.73 -6.56
C ARG A 163 10.96 -7.49 -6.73
N CYS A 164 11.06 -6.56 -5.78
CA CYS A 164 10.24 -5.37 -5.73
C CYS A 164 10.94 -4.19 -6.42
N ARG A 165 10.17 -3.34 -7.10
CA ARG A 165 10.57 -2.01 -7.57
C ARG A 165 9.51 -0.99 -7.14
N LEU A 166 9.96 0.12 -6.57
CA LEU A 166 9.10 1.20 -6.07
C LEU A 166 9.30 2.45 -6.92
N PHE A 167 8.20 3.08 -7.31
CA PHE A 167 8.19 4.34 -8.04
C PHE A 167 7.46 5.42 -7.26
N ILE A 168 8.06 6.61 -7.23
CA ILE A 168 7.34 7.84 -6.89
C ILE A 168 6.68 8.33 -8.17
N ALA A 169 5.36 8.22 -8.26
CA ALA A 169 4.57 8.66 -9.39
C ALA A 169 3.09 8.82 -9.00
N ASP A 170 2.33 9.52 -9.86
CA ASP A 170 0.88 9.54 -9.79
C ASP A 170 0.31 8.24 -10.38
N GLY A 171 -0.36 7.44 -9.54
CA GLY A 171 -0.96 6.18 -9.94
C GLY A 171 -2.04 6.32 -11.03
N THR A 172 -2.61 7.50 -11.24
CA THR A 172 -3.61 7.75 -12.30
C THR A 172 -2.98 7.87 -13.69
N SER A 173 -1.67 8.11 -13.77
CA SER A 173 -0.93 8.32 -15.03
C SER A 173 0.30 7.43 -15.17
N PHE A 174 0.58 6.56 -14.20
CA PHE A 174 1.66 5.58 -14.26
C PHE A 174 1.46 4.64 -15.46
N SER A 175 2.53 4.35 -16.21
CA SER A 175 2.44 3.66 -17.50
C SER A 175 3.51 2.58 -17.73
N LEU A 176 4.35 2.26 -16.73
CA LEU A 176 5.43 1.28 -16.91
C LEU A 176 4.91 -0.16 -16.78
N LEU A 177 5.25 -0.99 -17.77
CA LEU A 177 4.93 -2.42 -17.80
C LEU A 177 5.86 -3.26 -16.92
N PRO A 178 5.48 -4.52 -16.63
CA PRO A 178 6.36 -5.40 -15.90
C PRO A 178 7.61 -5.78 -16.68
N LEU A 179 8.75 -5.81 -15.97
CA LEU A 179 10.01 -6.32 -16.53
C LEU A 179 9.96 -7.85 -16.60
N ARG A 180 9.97 -8.39 -17.82
CA ARG A 180 9.98 -9.83 -18.11
C ARG A 180 11.37 -10.25 -18.59
N PRO A 181 11.99 -11.30 -18.00
CA PRO A 181 13.32 -11.78 -18.41
C PRO A 181 13.43 -12.22 -19.88
N SER A 182 12.30 -12.57 -20.52
CA SER A 182 12.26 -13.05 -21.91
C SER A 182 12.15 -11.96 -22.97
N MET A 183 12.02 -10.68 -22.58
CA MET A 183 12.08 -9.58 -23.54
C MET A 183 13.55 -9.31 -23.85
N ASN A 184 14.08 -10.05 -24.83
CA ASN A 184 15.13 -9.55 -25.70
C ASN A 184 14.58 -8.30 -26.36
N VAL A 185 14.68 -7.16 -25.69
CA VAL A 185 14.56 -5.85 -26.34
C VAL A 185 15.62 -5.89 -27.43
N LYS A 186 15.18 -5.97 -28.70
CA LYS A 186 16.07 -5.79 -29.83
C LYS A 186 16.85 -4.53 -29.54
N SER A 187 18.16 -4.66 -29.37
CA SER A 187 19.04 -3.50 -29.23
C SER A 187 18.79 -2.62 -30.45
N CYS A 188 18.08 -1.50 -30.25
CA CYS A 188 18.14 -0.41 -31.20
C CYS A 188 19.60 0.06 -31.13
N VAL A 189 20.38 -0.37 -32.13
CA VAL A 189 21.75 0.08 -32.33
C VAL A 189 21.68 1.58 -32.61
N ILE A 190 21.79 2.37 -31.55
CA ILE A 190 22.14 3.79 -31.69
C ILE A 190 23.65 3.81 -31.80
N ASN A 191 24.13 3.97 -33.04
CA ASN A 191 25.49 4.44 -33.27
C ASN A 191 25.61 5.84 -32.65
N GLY A 192 26.24 5.92 -31.48
CA GLY A 192 26.47 7.17 -30.78
C GLY A 192 27.40 6.97 -29.58
N ASP A 193 28.59 7.54 -29.65
CA ASP A 193 29.67 7.46 -28.68
C ASP A 193 29.31 8.00 -27.28
N GLY A 194 28.73 7.14 -26.45
CA GLY A 194 28.57 7.38 -25.03
C GLY A 194 28.16 6.10 -24.31
N VAL A 195 29.03 5.54 -23.47
CA VAL A 195 28.70 4.37 -22.64
C VAL A 195 27.54 4.73 -21.72
N ALA A 196 26.32 4.36 -22.10
CA ALA A 196 25.14 4.53 -21.26
C ALA A 196 25.32 3.70 -19.99
N SER A 197 25.34 4.35 -18.83
CA SER A 197 25.52 3.66 -17.54
C SER A 197 24.27 2.85 -17.21
N THR A 198 24.43 1.54 -17.05
CA THR A 198 23.37 0.61 -16.62
C THR A 198 23.13 0.70 -15.10
N PHE A 199 21.98 0.23 -14.64
CA PHE A 199 21.68 0.13 -13.21
C PHE A 199 22.52 -0.97 -12.56
N GLY A 200 23.33 -0.61 -11.56
CA GLY A 200 24.01 -1.57 -10.69
C GLY A 200 23.10 -2.13 -9.60
N GLU A 201 23.67 -2.86 -8.64
CA GLU A 201 22.92 -3.26 -7.43
C GLU A 201 22.48 -2.01 -6.65
N TRP A 202 21.26 -2.05 -6.09
CA TRP A 202 20.71 -0.91 -5.36
C TRP A 202 21.55 -0.60 -4.11
N THR A 203 21.86 0.68 -3.92
CA THR A 203 22.53 1.17 -2.71
C THR A 203 21.74 2.31 -2.09
N SER A 204 21.82 2.44 -0.76
CA SER A 204 21.15 3.51 -0.03
C SER A 204 21.75 4.90 -0.28
N LYS A 205 23.01 4.96 -0.75
CA LYS A 205 23.72 6.19 -1.09
C LYS A 205 23.45 6.58 -2.53
N ARG A 206 22.68 7.65 -2.76
CA ARG A 206 22.57 8.26 -4.09
C ARG A 206 23.94 8.68 -4.61
N SER A 207 24.27 8.31 -5.84
CA SER A 207 25.50 8.79 -6.48
C SER A 207 25.47 10.32 -6.58
N TYR A 208 26.64 10.95 -6.48
CA TYR A 208 26.79 12.41 -6.63
C TYR A 208 26.18 12.92 -7.96
N LYS A 209 26.29 12.13 -9.04
CA LYS A 209 25.66 12.44 -10.34
C LYS A 209 24.13 12.50 -10.26
N ASP A 210 23.50 11.56 -9.56
CA ASP A 210 22.03 11.52 -9.40
C ASP A 210 21.53 12.71 -8.59
N ARG A 211 22.27 13.11 -7.55
CA ARG A 211 21.96 14.30 -6.73
C ARG A 211 22.03 15.58 -7.58
N LYS A 212 23.03 15.68 -8.47
CA LYS A 212 23.25 16.84 -9.35
C LYS A 212 22.22 16.91 -10.49
N ASN A 213 21.82 15.79 -11.06
CA ASN A 213 20.78 15.75 -12.09
C ASN A 213 19.39 16.09 -11.53
N ALA A 214 19.05 15.56 -10.35
CA ALA A 214 17.82 15.94 -9.64
C ALA A 214 17.80 17.42 -9.24
N SER A 215 18.95 18.02 -8.88
CA SER A 215 19.02 19.46 -8.59
C SER A 215 18.90 20.32 -9.85
N LYS A 216 19.43 19.87 -11.00
CA LYS A 216 19.25 20.56 -12.29
C LYS A 216 17.80 20.57 -12.76
N LEU A 217 17.08 19.44 -12.62
CA LEU A 217 15.64 19.37 -12.91
C LEU A 217 14.82 20.29 -12.00
N LYS A 218 15.16 20.36 -10.70
CA LYS A 218 14.52 21.30 -9.76
C LYS A 218 14.80 22.77 -10.07
N ASN A 219 16.00 23.11 -10.55
CA ASN A 219 16.36 24.49 -10.88
C ASN A 219 15.82 24.95 -12.25
N SER A 220 15.35 24.04 -13.09
CA SER A 220 14.73 24.36 -14.39
C SER A 220 13.24 24.71 -14.27
N ILE A 221 12.58 24.38 -13.17
CA ILE A 221 11.14 24.55 -12.99
C ILE A 221 10.91 25.57 -11.87
N GLY A 222 11.03 26.84 -12.22
CA GLY A 222 10.54 27.94 -11.40
C GLY A 222 9.01 27.98 -11.43
N SER A 223 8.40 27.96 -10.25
CA SER A 223 7.05 28.44 -9.89
C SER A 223 5.93 28.42 -10.94
N GLN A 224 4.92 27.58 -10.65
CA GLN A 224 3.51 27.64 -11.08
C GLN A 224 3.18 27.18 -12.52
N LEU A 225 2.23 26.23 -12.60
CA LEU A 225 1.69 25.53 -13.78
C LEU A 225 2.64 24.54 -14.49
N ALA A 226 2.73 23.32 -13.95
CA ALA A 226 3.06 22.13 -14.73
C ALA A 226 2.44 20.87 -14.09
N LEU A 227 1.11 20.75 -14.17
CA LEU A 227 0.39 19.46 -14.02
C LEU A 227 0.52 18.64 -15.33
N ALA A 228 1.74 18.57 -15.85
CA ALA A 228 2.11 17.76 -17.00
C ALA A 228 2.90 16.56 -16.47
N THR A 229 2.30 15.37 -16.58
CA THR A 229 2.87 14.02 -16.44
C THR A 229 4.40 13.98 -16.27
N SER A 230 4.88 14.07 -15.02
CA SER A 230 6.29 13.89 -14.73
C SER A 230 6.65 12.41 -14.82
N GLU A 231 7.73 12.07 -15.54
CA GLU A 231 8.27 10.71 -15.63
C GLU A 231 8.40 10.06 -14.23
N PRO A 232 7.97 8.80 -14.02
CA PRO A 232 8.09 8.12 -12.73
C PRO A 232 9.52 8.15 -12.18
N GLU A 233 9.69 8.42 -10.88
CA GLU A 233 11.01 8.32 -10.24
C GLU A 233 11.18 6.93 -9.62
N LEU A 234 12.15 6.15 -10.11
CA LEU A 234 12.56 4.90 -9.45
C LEU A 234 13.16 5.19 -8.07
N PHE A 235 12.47 4.76 -7.01
CA PHE A 235 12.81 5.04 -5.62
C PHE A 235 13.62 3.92 -4.95
N PHE A 236 13.26 2.67 -5.22
CA PHE A 236 13.89 1.47 -4.67
C PHE A 236 13.73 0.33 -5.67
N TYR A 237 14.71 -0.57 -5.72
CA TYR A 237 14.60 -1.82 -6.45
C TYR A 237 15.46 -2.89 -5.80
N GLY A 238 14.98 -4.13 -5.77
CA GLY A 238 15.75 -5.28 -5.33
C GLY A 238 16.64 -5.85 -6.44
N LYS A 239 17.53 -6.78 -6.06
CA LYS A 239 18.51 -7.38 -6.98
C LYS A 239 17.85 -8.15 -8.11
N ASN A 240 16.78 -8.88 -7.80
CA ASN A 240 16.04 -9.70 -8.77
C ASN A 240 14.74 -9.04 -9.26
N SER A 241 14.62 -7.71 -9.13
CA SER A 241 13.47 -6.91 -9.62
C SER A 241 13.39 -6.77 -11.14
N GLY A 242 14.44 -7.19 -11.86
CA GLY A 242 14.62 -7.01 -13.30
C GLY A 242 15.33 -5.71 -13.68
N VAL A 243 15.62 -4.81 -12.73
CA VAL A 243 16.23 -3.49 -13.02
C VAL A 243 17.74 -3.57 -13.21
N VAL A 244 18.44 -4.43 -12.45
CA VAL A 244 19.90 -4.51 -12.48
C VAL A 244 20.36 -4.93 -13.88
N GLY A 245 21.29 -4.17 -14.46
CA GLY A 245 21.81 -4.38 -15.81
C GLY A 245 21.07 -3.62 -16.91
N LEU A 246 19.87 -3.09 -16.65
CA LEU A 246 19.12 -2.29 -17.63
C LEU A 246 19.69 -0.87 -17.77
N GLN A 247 19.50 -0.30 -18.95
CA GLN A 247 19.66 1.13 -19.19
C GLN A 247 18.40 1.90 -18.77
N ARG A 248 18.56 3.20 -18.53
CA ARG A 248 17.44 4.09 -18.19
C ARG A 248 16.37 4.10 -19.29
N THR A 249 16.77 4.13 -20.55
CA THR A 249 15.86 4.13 -21.72
C THR A 249 15.04 2.85 -21.82
N GLU A 250 15.57 1.72 -21.40
CA GLU A 250 14.86 0.44 -21.38
C GLU A 250 13.83 0.40 -20.26
N LEU A 251 14.20 0.83 -19.06
CA LEU A 251 13.33 0.83 -17.88
C LEU A 251 12.12 1.77 -18.03
N PHE A 252 12.33 2.95 -18.60
CA PHE A 252 11.30 3.98 -18.76
C PHE A 252 10.67 3.99 -20.16
N SER A 253 10.81 2.89 -20.91
CA SER A 253 10.08 2.72 -22.16
C SER A 253 8.57 2.72 -21.85
N VAL A 254 7.86 3.66 -22.46
CA VAL A 254 6.41 3.80 -22.29
C VAL A 254 5.74 2.79 -23.21
N ALA A 255 4.84 1.99 -22.66
CA ALA A 255 4.06 1.07 -23.45
C ALA A 255 2.85 1.74 -24.08
N ASP A 256 2.51 1.30 -25.29
CA ASP A 256 1.22 1.62 -25.90
C ASP A 256 0.11 0.73 -25.32
N ASN A 257 -1.16 1.16 -25.39
CA ASN A 257 -2.30 0.42 -24.86
C ASN A 257 -2.44 -0.98 -25.50
N ALA A 258 -2.03 -1.13 -26.75
CA ALA A 258 -2.01 -2.42 -27.44
C ALA A 258 -1.00 -3.42 -26.84
N GLU A 259 0.12 -2.92 -26.30
CA GLU A 259 1.16 -3.76 -25.69
C GLU A 259 0.73 -4.25 -24.32
N ALA A 260 0.05 -3.42 -23.52
CA ALA A 260 -0.43 -3.78 -22.19
C ALA A 260 -1.39 -4.99 -22.22
N SER A 261 -2.19 -5.15 -23.28
CA SER A 261 -3.11 -6.29 -23.43
C SER A 261 -2.38 -7.64 -23.42
N ASN A 262 -1.14 -7.72 -23.89
CA ASN A 262 -0.36 -8.96 -23.91
C ASN A 262 0.77 -9.00 -22.87
N LEU A 263 1.35 -7.84 -22.56
CA LEU A 263 2.57 -7.69 -21.76
C LEU A 263 2.33 -7.01 -20.41
N GLY A 264 1.08 -6.64 -20.12
CA GLY A 264 0.64 -6.04 -18.87
C GLY A 264 0.89 -6.90 -17.64
N TYR A 265 0.48 -6.35 -16.50
CA TYR A 265 0.52 -7.05 -15.22
C TYR A 265 -0.48 -8.18 -15.19
N ASP A 266 -0.08 -9.30 -14.60
CA ASP A 266 -0.96 -10.44 -14.36
C ASP A 266 -2.00 -10.09 -13.29
N LYS A 267 -1.59 -9.28 -12.31
CA LYS A 267 -2.38 -8.89 -11.14
C LYS A 267 -2.23 -7.39 -10.85
N VAL A 268 -3.33 -6.69 -10.63
CA VAL A 268 -3.33 -5.27 -10.26
C VAL A 268 -4.14 -5.06 -8.98
N LEU A 269 -3.53 -4.44 -7.99
CA LEU A 269 -4.18 -3.97 -6.78
C LEU A 269 -4.33 -2.45 -6.83
N VAL A 270 -5.55 -1.99 -6.64
CA VAL A 270 -5.90 -0.58 -6.49
C VAL A 270 -6.50 -0.39 -5.11
N ASP A 271 -5.63 -0.16 -4.12
CA ASP A 271 -6.04 0.24 -2.77
C ASP A 271 -6.21 1.75 -2.72
N ALA A 272 -7.32 2.23 -3.28
CA ALA A 272 -7.49 3.66 -3.47
C ALA A 272 -7.71 4.37 -2.13
N GLU A 273 -7.00 5.48 -1.93
CA GLU A 273 -7.28 6.37 -0.81
C GLU A 273 -8.76 6.77 -0.82
N CYS A 274 -9.34 6.88 0.36
CA CYS A 274 -10.73 7.27 0.56
C CYS A 274 -10.82 8.28 1.70
N THR A 275 -11.98 8.92 1.88
CA THR A 275 -12.31 9.53 3.17
C THR A 275 -12.22 8.37 4.17
N HIS A 276 -11.28 8.40 5.11
CA HIS A 276 -11.01 7.28 6.04
C HIS A 276 -12.16 7.05 7.06
N ASP A 277 -13.41 7.12 6.61
CA ASP A 277 -14.64 6.95 7.38
C ASP A 277 -14.99 5.48 7.62
N GLY A 278 -14.35 4.53 6.92
CA GLY A 278 -14.58 3.10 7.16
C GLY A 278 -13.74 2.49 8.28
N SER A 279 -12.77 3.23 8.80
CA SER A 279 -11.96 2.78 9.93
C SER A 279 -12.46 3.43 11.22
N ILE A 280 -13.07 2.62 12.09
CA ILE A 280 -13.60 3.05 13.39
C ILE A 280 -12.51 3.77 14.22
N LYS A 281 -11.26 3.30 14.17
CA LYS A 281 -10.10 3.95 14.83
C LYS A 281 -9.73 5.31 14.25
N HIS A 282 -10.03 5.58 12.97
CA HIS A 282 -9.86 6.90 12.38
C HIS A 282 -11.01 7.83 12.77
N ILE A 283 -12.24 7.32 12.87
CA ILE A 283 -13.40 8.08 13.36
C ILE A 283 -13.20 8.51 14.82
N GLN A 284 -12.70 7.62 15.67
CA GLN A 284 -12.41 7.92 17.09
C GLN A 284 -11.32 8.99 17.26
N LYS A 285 -10.39 9.19 16.30
CA LYS A 285 -9.45 10.31 16.35
C LYS A 285 -10.16 11.67 16.25
N PHE A 286 -11.34 11.74 15.63
CA PHE A 286 -12.12 12.98 15.53
C PHE A 286 -12.83 13.36 16.83
N GLU A 287 -12.98 12.44 17.79
CA GLU A 287 -13.38 12.79 19.16
C GLU A 287 -12.37 13.77 19.79
N HIS A 288 -11.08 13.60 19.48
CA HIS A 288 -10.01 14.46 19.99
C HIS A 288 -9.83 15.75 19.15
N TRP A 289 -10.15 15.72 17.85
CA TRP A 289 -9.90 16.82 16.90
C TRP A 289 -11.13 17.71 16.65
N GLY A 290 -12.28 17.35 17.23
CA GLY A 290 -13.52 18.09 17.17
C GLY A 290 -14.41 17.71 15.96
N TRP A 291 -15.71 17.60 16.23
CA TRP A 291 -16.72 17.13 15.27
C TRP A 291 -16.95 18.04 14.06
N LYS A 292 -16.58 19.34 14.13
CA LYS A 292 -16.55 20.22 12.95
C LYS A 292 -15.53 19.77 11.89
N THR A 293 -14.45 19.12 12.32
CA THR A 293 -13.42 18.55 11.43
C THR A 293 -13.92 17.28 10.74
N LEU A 294 -14.82 16.51 11.39
CA LEU A 294 -15.47 15.35 10.78
C LEU A 294 -16.40 15.80 9.64
N ASP A 295 -17.25 16.79 9.90
CA ASP A 295 -18.19 17.33 8.90
C ASP A 295 -17.46 17.81 7.62
N HIS A 296 -16.41 18.63 7.79
CA HIS A 296 -15.60 19.11 6.67
C HIS A 296 -14.74 18.04 5.97
N ARG A 297 -14.38 16.94 6.64
CA ARG A 297 -13.49 15.91 6.04
C ARG A 297 -14.21 14.67 5.52
N VAL A 298 -15.39 14.38 6.04
CA VAL A 298 -16.15 13.15 5.76
C VAL A 298 -17.47 13.49 5.03
N LEU A 299 -18.16 14.57 5.40
CA LEU A 299 -19.48 14.91 4.85
C LEU A 299 -19.45 16.01 3.77
N ASP A 300 -18.29 16.59 3.45
CA ASP A 300 -18.15 17.61 2.39
C ASP A 300 -18.30 17.00 0.98
N ALA A 301 -19.47 17.24 0.37
CA ALA A 301 -19.82 16.78 -0.98
C ALA A 301 -18.82 17.20 -2.08
N LYS A 302 -18.17 18.36 -1.96
CA LYS A 302 -17.20 18.82 -2.98
C LYS A 302 -15.94 17.95 -2.97
N ARG A 303 -15.49 17.54 -1.78
CA ARG A 303 -14.33 16.65 -1.61
C ARG A 303 -14.67 15.21 -2.03
N THR A 304 -15.88 14.75 -1.73
CA THR A 304 -16.36 13.42 -2.14
C THR A 304 -16.34 13.26 -3.66
N ASN A 305 -16.79 14.28 -4.41
CA ASN A 305 -16.74 14.26 -5.89
C ASN A 305 -15.31 14.17 -6.44
N SER A 306 -14.38 14.99 -5.93
CA SER A 306 -12.98 14.95 -6.37
C SER A 306 -12.32 13.58 -6.09
N LEU A 307 -12.62 12.99 -4.94
CA LEU A 307 -12.12 11.68 -4.55
C LEU A 307 -12.69 10.55 -5.42
N MET A 308 -13.97 10.62 -5.78
CA MET A 308 -14.58 9.66 -6.72
C MET A 308 -13.92 9.73 -8.11
N HIS A 309 -13.59 10.94 -8.59
CA HIS A 309 -12.85 11.10 -9.85
C HIS A 309 -11.45 10.48 -9.76
N LEU A 310 -10.72 10.74 -8.67
CA LEU A 310 -9.41 10.14 -8.43
C LEU A 310 -9.49 8.61 -8.40
N GLN A 311 -10.46 8.06 -7.67
CA GLN A 311 -10.71 6.63 -7.56
C GLN A 311 -11.02 5.99 -8.92
N LEU A 312 -11.87 6.63 -9.72
CA LEU A 312 -12.19 6.19 -11.08
C LEU A 312 -10.96 6.23 -11.98
N GLN A 313 -10.13 7.28 -11.88
CA GLN A 313 -8.90 7.40 -12.66
C GLN A 313 -7.86 6.33 -12.28
N LEU A 314 -7.69 6.05 -10.98
CA LEU A 314 -6.83 4.98 -10.48
C LEU A 314 -7.30 3.61 -10.98
N LEU A 315 -8.60 3.33 -10.87
CA LEU A 315 -9.20 2.08 -11.34
C LEU A 315 -9.04 1.94 -12.86
N THR A 316 -9.32 3.01 -13.61
CA THR A 316 -9.18 3.05 -15.07
C THR A 316 -7.74 2.78 -15.48
N ASN A 317 -6.77 3.40 -14.80
CA ASN A 317 -5.35 3.18 -15.10
C ASN A 317 -4.89 1.76 -14.72
N GLY A 318 -5.34 1.27 -13.57
CA GLY A 318 -5.07 -0.12 -13.16
C GLY A 318 -5.58 -1.12 -14.19
N PHE A 319 -6.78 -0.91 -14.72
CA PHE A 319 -7.34 -1.77 -15.77
C PHE A 319 -6.55 -1.69 -17.09
N LYS A 320 -6.11 -0.49 -17.49
CA LYS A 320 -5.26 -0.31 -18.70
C LYS A 320 -3.94 -1.06 -18.62
N LEU A 321 -3.36 -1.18 -17.42
CA LEU A 321 -2.08 -1.86 -17.19
C LEU A 321 -2.24 -3.37 -16.99
N LEU A 322 -3.46 -3.87 -16.92
CA LEU A 322 -3.76 -5.28 -16.76
C LEU A 322 -3.68 -6.01 -18.11
N LYS A 323 -3.02 -7.16 -18.14
CA LYS A 323 -3.03 -8.02 -19.33
C LYS A 323 -4.42 -8.65 -19.54
N ALA A 324 -4.69 -9.11 -20.76
CA ALA A 324 -5.87 -9.93 -21.04
C ALA A 324 -5.88 -11.20 -20.17
N GLY A 325 -7.00 -11.44 -19.48
CA GLY A 325 -7.15 -12.55 -18.53
C GLY A 325 -6.48 -12.34 -17.17
N GLY A 326 -5.90 -11.15 -16.91
CA GLY A 326 -5.40 -10.78 -15.59
C GLY A 326 -6.53 -10.50 -14.58
N THR A 327 -6.16 -10.36 -13.30
CA THR A 327 -7.09 -10.03 -12.22
C THR A 327 -6.80 -8.64 -11.66
N LEU A 328 -7.83 -7.81 -11.47
CA LEU A 328 -7.74 -6.55 -10.75
C LEU A 328 -8.60 -6.61 -9.50
N VAL A 329 -8.03 -6.23 -8.36
CA VAL A 329 -8.78 -5.98 -7.11
C VAL A 329 -8.75 -4.49 -6.82
N TYR A 330 -9.94 -3.92 -6.64
CA TYR A 330 -10.13 -2.56 -6.17
C TYR A 330 -10.66 -2.60 -4.74
N SER A 331 -9.95 -1.96 -3.81
CA SER A 331 -10.36 -1.85 -2.42
C SER A 331 -10.39 -0.39 -1.98
N THR A 332 -11.35 -0.07 -1.11
CA THR A 332 -11.39 1.20 -0.38
C THR A 332 -11.74 0.93 1.07
N CYS A 333 -11.30 1.81 1.96
CA CYS A 333 -11.68 1.80 3.36
C CYS A 333 -12.88 2.74 3.61
N ARG A 334 -13.82 2.84 2.67
CA ARG A 334 -15.00 3.71 2.75
C ARG A 334 -16.26 2.91 3.08
N ILE A 335 -17.15 3.45 3.91
CA ILE A 335 -18.40 2.77 4.31
C ILE A 335 -19.62 3.19 3.46
N THR A 336 -19.56 4.32 2.74
CA THR A 336 -20.68 4.80 1.91
C THR A 336 -20.83 4.03 0.61
N ARG A 337 -22.07 3.71 0.23
CA ARG A 337 -22.41 3.45 -1.17
C ARG A 337 -22.50 4.78 -1.91
N GLY A 338 -21.66 4.95 -2.94
CA GLY A 338 -21.70 6.10 -3.84
C GLY A 338 -22.95 6.11 -4.72
#